data_AF-A0A1F4R098-F1
#
_entry.id   AF-A0A1F4R098-F1
#
_cell.length_a   1.000
_cell.length_b   1.000
_cell.length_c   1.000
_cell.angle_alpha   90.00
_cell.angle_beta   90.00
_cell.angle_gamma   90.00
#
_symmetry.space_group_name_H-M   'P 1'
#
loop_
_entity.id
_entity.type
_entity.pdbx_description
1 polymer ?
#
loop_
_entity_poly.entity_id
_entity_poly.type
_entity_poly.pdbx_seq_one_letter_code
_entity_poly.pdbx_strand_id
1 'polypeptide(L)' 'MDILVVLKDRPTHDTEDEISRVILDINLEYDTNLSELIVDRQAWDHGLVSVMPIHEDVEQRGIRL' A
#
# COMPACT_ATOMS: atom_id res chain seq x y z
N MET A 1 -2.86 -3.31 11.26
CA MET A 1 -3.47 -2.19 10.51
C MET A 1 -2.80 -2.19 9.17
N ASP A 2 -3.59 -2.11 8.10
CA ASP A 2 -3.07 -2.37 6.77
C ASP A 2 -2.96 -1.06 5.99
N ILE A 3 -1.83 -0.87 5.31
CA ILE A 3 -1.48 0.34 4.59
C ILE A 3 -1.39 -0.01 3.11
N LEU A 4 -2.21 0.66 2.30
CA LEU A 4 -2.09 0.63 0.85
C LEU A 4 -1.13 1.73 0.40
N VAL A 5 -0.07 1.36 -0.32
CA VAL A 5 0.87 2.30 -0.95
C VAL A 5 0.71 2.22 -2.46
N VAL A 6 0.16 3.27 -3.06
CA VAL A 6 0.02 3.37 -4.53
C VAL A 6 1.09 4.29 -5.08
N LEU A 7 2.03 3.71 -5.83
CA LEU A 7 3.13 4.43 -6.49
C LEU A 7 2.74 4.82 -7.92
N LYS A 8 3.29 5.93 -8.39
CA LYS A 8 3.04 6.40 -9.76
C LYS A 8 3.54 5.41 -10.81
N ASP A 9 4.74 4.89 -10.58
CA ASP A 9 5.44 3.98 -11.48
C ASP A 9 5.60 2.62 -10.83
N ARG A 10 5.89 1.59 -11.64
CA ARG A 10 6.10 0.23 -11.13
C ARG A 10 7.25 0.20 -10.12
N PRO A 11 7.03 -0.26 -8.88
CA PRO A 11 8.11 -0.35 -7.91
C PRO A 11 9.21 -1.31 -8.39
N THR A 12 10.45 -0.96 -8.08
CA THR A 12 11.55 -1.91 -8.10
C THR A 12 11.60 -2.67 -6.77
N HIS A 13 12.29 -3.81 -6.76
CA HIS A 13 12.54 -4.55 -5.52
C HIS A 13 13.20 -3.66 -4.45
N ASP A 14 14.14 -2.79 -4.84
CA ASP A 14 14.82 -1.90 -3.90
C ASP A 14 13.85 -0.88 -3.26
N THR A 15 12.89 -0.36 -4.04
CA THR A 15 11.85 0.55 -3.54
C THR A 15 10.88 -0.18 -2.60
N GLU A 16 10.48 -1.41 -2.94
CA GLU A 16 9.64 -2.23 -2.05
C GLU A 16 10.36 -2.50 -0.72
N ASP A 17 11.63 -2.92 -0.77
CA ASP A 17 12.43 -3.18 0.43
C ASP A 17 12.62 -1.93 1.29
N GLU A 18 12.79 -0.76 0.69
CA GLU A 18 12.91 0.51 1.42
C GLU A 18 11.61 0.85 2.15
N ILE A 19 10.46 0.72 1.49
CA ILE A 19 9.14 0.96 2.12
C ILE A 19 8.91 -0.05 3.26
N SER A 20 9.15 -1.33 3.03
CA SER A 20 9.01 -2.37 4.06
C SER A 20 9.93 -2.13 5.26
N ARG A 21 11.17 -1.66 5.02
CA ARG A 21 12.09 -1.28 6.11
C ARG A 21 11.55 -0.14 6.97
N VAL A 22 11.01 0.92 6.35
CA VAL A 22 10.41 2.04 7.09
C VAL A 22 9.23 1.56 7.95
N ILE A 23 8.37 0.69 7.41
CA ILE A 23 7.22 0.16 8.15
C ILE A 23 7.67 -0.75 9.30
N LEU A 24 8.71 -1.54 9.09
CA LEU A 24 9.32 -2.34 10.15
C LEU A 24 9.88 -1.45 11.26
N ASP A 25 10.60 -0.38 10.93
CA ASP A 25 11.16 0.55 11.91
C ASP A 25 10.06 1.20 12.74
N ILE A 26 8.95 1.63 12.12
CA ILE A 26 7.77 2.16 12.82
C ILE A 26 7.17 1.10 13.75
N ASN A 27 6.99 -0.13 13.26
CA ASN A 27 6.47 -1.23 14.07
C ASN A 27 7.31 -1.48 15.32
N LEU A 28 8.64 -1.44 15.20
CA LEU A 28 9.57 -1.64 16.31
C LEU A 28 9.60 -0.44 17.26
N GLU A 29 9.58 0.79 16.75
CA GLU A 29 9.66 2.01 17.56
C GLU A 29 8.39 2.24 18.38
N TYR A 30 7.23 1.96 17.81
CA TYR A 30 5.93 2.30 18.39
C TYR A 30 5.15 1.09 18.92
N ASP A 31 5.76 -0.11 18.92
CA ASP A 31 5.09 -1.38 19.28
C ASP A 31 3.78 -1.58 18.49
N THR A 32 3.83 -1.31 17.18
CA THR A 32 2.69 -1.46 16.28
C THR A 32 2.79 -2.71 15.41
N ASN A 33 1.68 -3.04 14.76
CA ASN A 33 1.61 -4.12 13.77
C ASN A 33 0.93 -3.62 12.49
N LEU A 34 1.72 -2.89 11.71
CA LEU A 34 1.39 -2.39 10.39
C LEU A 34 1.80 -3.43 9.34
N SER A 35 0.95 -3.63 8.34
CA SER A 35 1.26 -4.41 7.14
C SER A 35 1.03 -3.55 5.91
N GLU A 36 1.76 -3.83 4.82
CA GLU A 36 1.68 -3.06 3.59
C GLU A 36 1.27 -3.86 2.36
N LEU A 37 0.52 -3.19 1.48
CA LEU A 37 0.28 -3.61 0.11
C LEU A 37 0.83 -2.51 -0.81
N ILE A 38 1.93 -2.80 -1.50
CA ILE A 38 2.59 -1.88 -2.42
C ILE A 38 2.15 -2.22 -3.84
N VAL A 39 1.61 -1.24 -4.56
CA VAL A 39 1.14 -1.40 -5.94
C VAL A 39 1.51 -0.17 -6.76
N ASP A 40 1.60 -0.32 -8.07
CA ASP A 40 1.67 0.82 -8.97
C ASP A 40 0.28 1.28 -9.43
N ARG A 41 0.23 2.47 -10.03
CA ARG A 41 -0.99 3.09 -10.50
C ARG A 41 -1.70 2.25 -11.56
N GLN A 42 -0.94 1.61 -12.45
CA GLN A 42 -1.52 0.74 -13.48
C GLN A 42 -2.21 -0.47 -12.84
N ALA A 43 -1.58 -1.10 -11.85
CA ALA A 43 -2.12 -2.24 -11.11
C ALA A 43 -3.33 -1.86 -10.25
N TRP A 44 -3.32 -0.65 -9.67
CA TRP A 44 -4.47 -0.09 -8.94
C TRP A 44 -5.67 0.14 -9.86
N ASP A 45 -5.49 0.87 -10.95
CA ASP A 45 -6.60 1.30 -11.82
C ASP A 45 -7.11 0.16 -12.73
N HIS A 46 -6.23 -0.75 -13.17
CA HIS A 46 -6.53 -1.73 -14.22
C HIS A 46 -6.03 -3.17 -13.95
N GLY A 47 -5.33 -3.40 -12.84
CA GLY A 47 -4.76 -4.70 -12.49
C GLY A 47 -5.71 -5.58 -11.68
N LEU A 48 -5.18 -6.67 -11.10
CA LEU A 48 -5.98 -7.56 -10.24
C LEU A 48 -6.54 -6.83 -9.01
N VAL A 49 -5.84 -5.81 -8.52
CA VAL A 49 -6.27 -5.04 -7.35
C VAL A 49 -7.51 -4.21 -7.66
N SER A 50 -7.72 -3.80 -8.92
CA SER A 50 -8.88 -2.98 -9.32
C SER A 50 -10.23 -3.70 -9.16
N VAL A 51 -10.22 -5.03 -9.03
CA VAL A 51 -11.42 -5.85 -8.80
C VAL A 51 -11.49 -6.43 -7.38
N MET A 52 -10.53 -6.07 -6.52
CA MET A 52 -10.55 -6.49 -5.12
C MET A 52 -11.48 -5.58 -4.30
N PRO A 53 -12.11 -6.08 -3.23
CA PRO A 53 -12.98 -5.27 -2.37
C PRO A 53 -12.33 -3.99 -1.82
N ILE A 54 -11.00 -4.02 -1.58
CA ILE A 54 -10.25 -2.85 -1.11
C ILE A 54 -10.30 -1.68 -2.11
N HIS A 55 -10.33 -1.95 -3.41
CA HIS A 55 -10.43 -0.91 -4.43
C HIS A 55 -11.81 -0.27 -4.42
N GLU A 56 -12.88 -1.07 -4.36
CA GLU A 56 -14.25 -0.56 -4.24
C GLU A 56 -14.42 0.30 -2.98
N ASP A 57 -13.86 -0.16 -1.86
CA ASP A 57 -13.93 0.53 -0.57
C ASP A 57 -13.26 1.91 -0.62
N VAL A 58 -12.07 2.00 -1.22
CA VAL A 58 -11.33 3.26 -1.36
C VAL A 58 -12.02 4.21 -2.34
N GLU A 59 -12.49 3.72 -3.49
CA GLU A 59 -13.14 4.56 -4.51
C GLU A 59 -14.50 5.10 -4.05
N GLN A 60 -15.31 4.30 -3.34
CA GLN A 60 -16.64 4.71 -2.90
C GLN A 60 -16.62 5.57 -1.63
N ARG A 61 -15.77 5.22 -0.66
CA ARG A 61 -15.77 5.89 0.65
C ARG A 61 -14.75 7.03 0.72
N GLY A 62 -13.81 7.07 -0.23
CA GLY A 62 -12.68 7.97 -0.23
C GLY A 62 -11.73 7.72 0.95
N ILE A 63 -10.64 8.47 0.98
CA ILE A 63 -9.72 8.51 2.11
C ILE A 63 -10.13 9.69 2.98
N ARG A 64 -10.52 9.44 4.23
CA ARG A 64 -10.68 10.53 5.21
C ARG A 64 -9.30 10.88 5.76
N LEU A 65 -8.81 12.06 5.40
CA LEU A 65 -7.62 12.68 5.98
C LEU A 65 -7.93 13.29 7.36
#